data_AF-C6W6D3-F1
#
_entry.id   AF-C6W6D3-F1
#
_cell.length_a   1.000
_cell.length_b   1.000
_cell.length_c   1.000
_cell.angle_alpha   90.00
_cell.angle_beta   90.00
_cell.angle_gamma   90.00
#
_symmetry.space_group_name_H-M   'P 1'
#
loop_
_entity.id
_entity.type
_entity.pdbx_description
1 polymer ?
#
loop_
_entity_poly.entity_id
_entity_poly.type
_entity_poly.pdbx_seq_one_letter_code
_entity_poly.pdbx_strand_id
1 'polypeptide(L)' 'MKEKIRHLIAEKIIEQGQIKIRMRSLAVVGKLSEEVQNYFLDRLSSLDDDIKTLKNMLKQLNQ' A
#
# COMPACT_ATOMS: atom_id res chain seq x y z
N MET A 1 -17.28 -7.67 -11.11
CA MET A 1 -16.39 -8.23 -10.07
C MET A 1 -14.90 -8.00 -10.37
N LYS A 2 -14.39 -8.40 -11.54
CA LYS A 2 -13.01 -8.11 -11.98
C LYS A 2 -12.64 -6.64 -11.89
N GLU A 3 -13.55 -5.78 -12.37
CA GLU A 3 -13.32 -4.33 -12.37
C GLU A 3 -13.23 -3.74 -10.96
N LYS A 4 -14.06 -4.22 -10.02
CA LYS A 4 -13.98 -3.86 -8.61
C LYS A 4 -12.63 -4.26 -8.00
N ILE A 5 -12.10 -5.44 -8.33
CA ILE A 5 -10.78 -5.88 -7.86
C ILE A 5 -9.66 -5.00 -8.43
N ARG A 6 -9.72 -4.60 -9.71
CA ARG A 6 -8.75 -3.67 -10.29
C ARG A 6 -8.76 -2.32 -9.57
N HIS A 7 -9.94 -1.79 -9.24
CA HIS A 7 -10.07 -0.55 -8.49
C HIS A 7 -9.47 -0.68 -7.09
N LEU A 8 -9.75 -1.77 -6.37
CA LEU A 8 -9.15 -2.01 -5.05
C LEU A 8 -7.61 -2.10 -5.12
N ILE A 9 -7.05 -2.75 -6.15
CA ILE A 9 -5.60 -2.77 -6.36
C ILE A 9 -5.06 -1.35 -6.58
N ALA A 10 -5.73 -0.55 -7.41
CA ALA A 10 -5.33 0.83 -7.68
C ALA A 10 -5.37 1.69 -6.41
N GLU A 11 -6.44 1.60 -5.61
CA GLU A 11 -6.56 2.30 -4.32
C GLU A 11 -5.39 1.96 -3.38
N LYS A 12 -5.04 0.68 -3.29
CA LYS A 12 -3.94 0.21 -2.43
C LYS A 12 -2.58 0.72 -2.91
N ILE A 13 -2.34 0.75 -4.23
CA ILE A 13 -1.12 1.34 -4.81
C ILE A 13 -1.04 2.85 -4.53
N ILE A 14 -2.17 3.56 -4.65
CA ILE A 14 -2.24 5.00 -4.33
C ILE A 14 -1.91 5.22 -2.85
N GLU A 15 -2.45 4.39 -1.96
CA GLU A 15 -2.18 4.43 -0.52
C GLU A 15 -0.68 4.24 -0.23
N GLN A 16 -0.01 3.28 -0.88
CA GLN A 16 1.44 3.10 -0.77
C GLN A 16 2.21 4.36 -1.20
N GLY A 17 1.80 4.99 -2.30
CA GLY A 17 2.40 6.23 -2.77
C GLY A 17 2.27 7.37 -1.75
N GLN A 18 1.08 7.53 -1.17
CA GLN A 18 0.81 8.54 -0.14
C GLN A 18 1.64 8.32 1.12
N ILE A 19 1.80 7.06 1.57
CA ILE A 19 2.64 6.72 2.73
C ILE A 19 4.09 7.11 2.47
N LYS A 20 4.65 6.75 1.32
CA LYS A 20 6.04 7.08 0.95
C LYS A 20 6.28 8.59 0.92
N ILE A 21 5.33 9.35 0.35
CA ILE A 21 5.37 10.82 0.36
C ILE A 21 5.37 11.34 1.80
N ARG A 22 4.48 10.83 2.66
CA ARG A 22 4.34 11.28 4.04
C ARG A 22 5.58 10.97 4.89
N MET A 23 6.15 9.77 4.76
CA MET A 23 7.42 9.41 5.40
C MET A 23 8.54 10.36 4.99
N ARG A 24 8.68 10.63 3.68
CA ARG A 24 9.69 11.58 3.17
C ARG A 24 9.48 12.97 3.75
N SER A 25 8.24 13.47 3.74
CA SER A 25 7.93 14.79 4.30
C SER A 25 8.28 14.90 5.78
N LEU A 26 7.98 13.87 6.58
CA LEU A 26 8.35 13.81 7.98
C LEU A 26 9.87 13.75 8.19
N ALA A 27 10.58 13.00 7.36
CA ALA A 27 12.04 12.91 7.41
C ALA A 27 12.70 14.27 7.11
N VAL A 28 12.21 14.98 6.08
CA VAL A 28 12.73 16.31 5.69
C VAL A 28 12.57 17.33 6.81
N VAL A 29 11.47 17.29 7.57
CA VAL A 29 11.24 18.22 8.68
C VAL A 29 11.78 17.70 10.03
N GLY A 30 12.54 16.60 10.04
CA GLY A 30 13.11 16.02 11.26
C GLY A 30 12.09 15.46 12.25
N LYS A 31 10.87 15.15 11.79
CA LYS A 31 9.76 14.61 12.62
C LYS A 31 9.46 13.14 12.35
N LEU A 32 10.33 12.43 11.62
CA LEU A 32 10.21 11.00 11.45
C LEU A 32 10.92 10.29 12.61
N SER A 33 10.16 9.89 13.63
CA SER A 33 10.68 8.98 14.65
C SER A 33 10.73 7.55 14.12
N GLU A 34 11.54 6.71 14.75
CA GLU A 34 11.65 5.28 14.42
C GLU A 34 10.30 4.56 14.58
N GLU A 35 9.54 4.87 15.63
CA GLU A 35 8.20 4.32 15.84
C GLU A 35 7.24 4.67 14.70
N VAL A 36 7.24 5.93 14.26
CA VAL A 36 6.40 6.39 13.15
C VAL A 36 6.87 5.77 11.83
N GLN A 37 8.18 5.64 11.63
CA GLN A 37 8.75 4.97 10.47
C GLN A 37 8.32 3.50 10.42
N ASN A 38 8.45 2.77 11.53
CA ASN A 38 8.07 1.37 11.63
C ASN A 38 6.57 1.17 11.37
N TYR A 39 5.72 2.02 11.95
CA TYR A 39 4.29 2.01 11.65
C TYR A 39 3.99 2.12 10.14
N PHE A 40 4.67 3.02 9.44
CA PHE A 40 4.48 3.15 7.99
C PHE A 40 5.03 1.97 7.21
N LEU A 41 6.16 1.39 7.64
CA LEU A 41 6.74 0.21 7.00
C LEU A 41 5.85 -1.02 7.17
N ASP A 42 5.29 -1.23 8.37
CA ASP A 42 4.33 -2.30 8.63
C ASP A 42 3.08 -2.14 7.75
N ARG A 43 2.58 -0.90 7.62
CA ARG A 43 1.45 -0.62 6.73
C ARG A 43 1.79 -0.88 5.26
N LEU A 44 2.98 -0.52 4.80
CA LEU A 44 3.43 -0.82 3.44
C LEU A 44 3.48 -2.32 3.19
N SER A 45 3.99 -3.09 4.15
CA SER A 45 4.03 -4.55 4.09
C SER A 45 2.62 -5.14 3.99
N SER A 46 1.67 -4.67 4.81
CA SER A 46 0.29 -5.17 4.74
C SER A 46 -0.36 -4.86 3.38
N LEU A 47 -0.07 -3.69 2.80
CA LEU A 47 -0.59 -3.30 1.49
C LEU A 47 -0.05 -4.18 0.36
N ASP A 48 1.21 -4.61 0.44
CA ASP A 48 1.79 -5.55 -0.53
C ASP A 48 1.10 -6.91 -0.48
N ASP A 49 0.81 -7.43 0.71
CA ASP A 49 0.07 -8.69 0.89
C ASP A 49 -1.38 -8.60 0.39
N ASP A 50 -2.06 -7.48 0.66
CA ASP A 50 -3.41 -7.20 0.13
C ASP A 50 -3.39 -7.19 -1.41
N ILE A 51 -2.45 -6.46 -2.02
CA ILE A 51 -2.31 -6.37 -3.48
C ILE A 51 -2.02 -7.76 -4.07
N LYS A 52 -1.15 -8.55 -3.44
CA LYS A 52 -0.84 -9.93 -3.88
C LYS A 52 -2.08 -10.81 -3.85
N THR A 53 -2.86 -10.73 -2.78
CA THR A 53 -4.12 -11.47 -2.63
C THR A 53 -5.13 -11.08 -3.70
N LEU A 54 -5.33 -9.77 -3.93
CA LEU A 54 -6.23 -9.27 -4.96
C LEU A 54 -5.80 -9.67 -6.37
N LYS A 55 -4.49 -9.65 -6.67
CA LYS A 55 -3.95 -10.13 -7.95
C LYS A 55 -4.23 -11.62 -8.16
N ASN A 56 -4.07 -12.43 -7.12
CA ASN A 56 -4.37 -13.86 -7.17
C ASN A 56 -5.86 -14.12 -7.43
N MET A 57 -6.76 -13.40 -6.74
CA MET A 57 -8.21 -13.47 -6.99
C MET A 57 -8.57 -13.05 -8.42
N LEU A 58 -7.97 -11.97 -8.93
CA LEU A 58 -8.19 -11.52 -10.30
C LEU A 58 -7.74 -12.56 -11.33
N LYS A 59 -6.61 -13.24 -11.07
CA LYS A 59 -6.11 -14.32 -11.91
C LYS A 59 -7.08 -15.49 -11.96
N GLN A 60 -7.62 -15.91 -10.82
CA GLN A 60 -8.62 -16.99 -10.74
C GLN A 60 -9.91 -16.66 -11.49
N LEU A 61 -10.36 -15.40 -11.45
CA LEU A 61 -11.55 -14.97 -12.20
C LEU A 61 -11.33 -14.89 -13.72
N ASN A 62 -10.08 -14.79 -14.16
CA ASN A 62 -9.72 -14.74 -15.58
C ASN A 62 -9.48 -16.11 -16.21
N GLN A 63 -9.43 -17.16 -15.39
CA GLN A 63 -9.55 -18.56 -15.83
C GLN A 63 -11.02 -18.88 -16.07
#